data_AF-A0A9W9ZJW8-F1
#
_entry.id   AF-A0A9W9ZJW8-F1
#
_cell.length_a   1.000
_cell.length_b   1.000
_cell.length_c   1.000
_cell.angle_alpha   90.00
_cell.angle_beta   90.00
_cell.angle_gamma   90.00
#
_symmetry.space_group_name_H-M   'P 1'
#
loop_
_entity.id
_entity.type
_entity.pdbx_description
1 polymer ?
#
loop_
_entity_poly.entity_id
_entity_poly.type
_entity_poly.pdbx_seq_one_letter_code
_entity_poly.pdbx_strand_id
1 'polypeptide(L)'
;MDEDASFQGFYLEESASSARNKAAFAVIVDAVNNDHGGEEQCPWSPAQLRASFLTYLRSLKDSQKRRRVPGKTEHKIVCRRQGRVREKSARRVAAIDQMDWDDAKKGRAKKGLGVEYTSSDESEVSEDESDCDRKRFVTKRLSWEGPKLRELKDLLDLMYKSSLNTHVRNFQTERVVGDSLSLRGPPPNALKWTLVSTPIATSTPVRGTR
;
A
#
# COMPACT_ATOMS: atom_id res chain seq x y z
N MET A 1 -28.95 -39.80 20.80
CA MET A 1 -27.90 -38.77 20.78
C MET A 1 -27.57 -38.60 19.32
N ASP A 2 -28.26 -37.68 18.66
CA ASP A 2 -28.01 -37.38 17.26
C ASP A 2 -27.13 -36.14 17.24
N GLU A 3 -25.91 -36.32 16.75
CA GLU A 3 -24.93 -35.26 16.59
C GLU A 3 -25.53 -34.17 15.70
N ASP A 4 -25.66 -32.97 16.26
CA ASP A 4 -25.93 -31.75 15.51
C ASP A 4 -24.93 -31.68 14.36
N ALA A 5 -25.40 -31.99 13.15
CA ALA A 5 -24.66 -31.76 11.92
C ALA A 5 -24.52 -30.25 11.75
N SER A 6 -23.54 -29.67 12.44
CA SER A 6 -23.30 -28.24 12.47
C SER A 6 -23.14 -27.75 11.04
N PHE A 7 -24.00 -26.82 10.62
CA PHE A 7 -23.93 -26.23 9.30
C PHE A 7 -22.54 -25.61 9.08
N GLN A 8 -21.72 -26.25 8.24
CA GLN A 8 -20.34 -25.84 8.02
C GLN A 8 -20.17 -24.86 6.85
N GLY A 9 -21.28 -24.43 6.25
CA GLY A 9 -21.31 -23.54 5.08
C GLY A 9 -21.51 -24.27 3.75
N PHE A 10 -21.37 -23.51 2.66
CA PHE A 10 -21.46 -24.04 1.30
C PHE A 10 -20.12 -24.56 0.80
N TYR A 11 -20.17 -25.65 0.03
CA TYR A 11 -19.02 -26.24 -0.64
C TYR A 11 -18.72 -25.48 -1.93
N LEU A 12 -17.76 -24.57 -1.88
CA LEU A 12 -17.47 -23.61 -2.96
C LEU A 12 -16.82 -24.24 -4.20
N GLU A 13 -16.20 -25.41 -4.07
CA GLU A 13 -15.67 -26.17 -5.22
C GLU A 13 -16.78 -26.83 -6.06
N GLU A 14 -17.99 -26.99 -5.49
CA GLU A 14 -19.12 -27.66 -6.14
C GLU A 14 -20.13 -26.70 -6.74
N SER A 15 -20.93 -27.18 -7.69
CA SER A 15 -22.06 -26.41 -8.23
C SER A 15 -23.17 -26.23 -7.18
N ALA A 16 -24.07 -25.27 -7.43
CA ALA A 16 -25.30 -25.11 -6.67
C ALA A 16 -26.23 -26.34 -6.75
N SER A 17 -26.08 -27.16 -7.80
CA SER A 17 -26.89 -28.35 -8.04
C SER A 17 -26.36 -29.61 -7.35
N SER A 18 -25.19 -29.55 -6.71
CA SER A 18 -24.61 -30.66 -5.94
C SER A 18 -25.51 -31.07 -4.78
N ALA A 19 -25.48 -32.35 -4.43
CA ALA A 19 -26.27 -32.89 -3.32
C ALA A 19 -25.94 -32.17 -2.00
N ARG A 20 -24.65 -31.88 -1.76
CA ARG A 20 -24.17 -31.21 -0.55
C ARG A 20 -24.66 -29.77 -0.44
N ASN A 21 -24.56 -28.98 -1.52
CA ASN A 21 -25.06 -27.60 -1.48
C ASN A 21 -26.59 -27.53 -1.44
N LYS A 22 -27.29 -28.52 -2.01
CA LYS A 22 -28.76 -28.63 -1.86
C LYS A 22 -29.16 -28.94 -0.42
N ALA A 23 -28.47 -29.87 0.24
CA ALA A 23 -28.71 -30.19 1.64
C ALA A 23 -28.42 -28.99 2.55
N ALA A 24 -27.29 -28.32 2.34
CA ALA A 24 -26.94 -27.08 3.05
C ALA A 24 -27.98 -25.97 2.84
N PHE A 25 -28.49 -25.82 1.62
CA PHE A 25 -29.58 -24.87 1.32
C PHE A 25 -30.89 -25.25 2.02
N ALA A 26 -31.26 -26.53 2.06
CA ALA A 26 -32.46 -27.00 2.74
C ALA A 26 -32.42 -26.64 4.24
N VAL A 27 -31.30 -26.89 4.92
CA VAL A 27 -31.11 -26.52 6.34
C VAL A 27 -31.31 -25.01 6.57
N ILE A 28 -30.82 -24.17 5.65
CA ILE A 28 -31.03 -22.71 5.75
C ILE A 28 -32.50 -22.34 5.53
N VAL A 29 -33.16 -22.95 4.54
CA VAL A 29 -34.58 -22.69 4.26
C VAL A 29 -35.43 -23.07 5.46
N ASP A 30 -35.16 -24.22 6.07
CA ASP A 30 -35.86 -24.68 7.28
C ASP A 30 -35.66 -23.71 8.44
N ALA A 31 -34.42 -23.24 8.65
CA ALA A 31 -34.12 -22.24 9.68
C ALA A 31 -34.87 -20.91 9.43
N VAL A 32 -34.83 -20.40 8.20
CA VAL A 32 -35.52 -19.16 7.81
C VAL A 32 -37.04 -19.31 7.98
N ASN A 33 -37.62 -20.44 7.56
CA ASN A 33 -39.04 -20.69 7.73
C ASN A 33 -39.41 -20.76 9.22
N ASN A 34 -38.61 -21.42 10.04
CA ASN A 34 -38.84 -21.51 11.49
C ASN A 34 -38.77 -20.13 12.17
N ASP A 35 -37.83 -19.27 11.78
CA ASP A 35 -37.71 -17.89 12.29
C ASP A 35 -38.96 -17.05 11.98
N HIS A 36 -39.69 -17.41 10.92
CA HIS A 36 -40.92 -16.76 10.49
C HIS A 36 -42.20 -17.48 10.95
N GLY A 37 -42.12 -18.51 11.80
CA GLY A 37 -43.29 -19.24 12.30
C GLY A 37 -43.83 -20.31 11.36
N GLY A 38 -43.02 -20.77 10.41
CA GLY A 38 -43.33 -21.81 9.44
C GLY A 38 -43.33 -21.33 7.99
N GLU A 39 -43.39 -22.26 7.04
CA GLU A 39 -43.35 -21.97 5.59
C GLU A 39 -44.50 -21.05 5.15
N GLU A 40 -45.70 -21.20 5.74
CA GLU A 40 -46.88 -20.40 5.38
C GLU A 40 -46.78 -18.93 5.85
N GLN A 41 -46.01 -18.66 6.89
CA GLN A 41 -45.81 -17.33 7.46
C GLN A 41 -44.55 -16.64 6.94
N CYS A 42 -43.71 -17.38 6.20
CA CYS A 42 -42.47 -16.86 5.62
C CYS A 42 -42.79 -15.83 4.52
N PRO A 43 -42.28 -14.59 4.61
CA PRO A 43 -42.53 -13.55 3.61
C PRO A 43 -41.81 -13.80 2.28
N TRP A 44 -40.90 -14.78 2.22
CA TRP A 44 -40.12 -15.09 1.03
C TRP A 44 -40.58 -16.41 0.42
N SER A 45 -40.95 -16.36 -0.86
CA SER A 45 -41.26 -17.55 -1.63
C SER A 45 -40.04 -18.48 -1.77
N PRO A 46 -40.24 -19.80 -1.94
CA PRO A 46 -39.15 -20.75 -2.21
C PRO A 46 -38.27 -20.35 -3.40
N ALA A 47 -38.84 -19.70 -4.42
CA ALA A 47 -38.11 -19.18 -5.57
C ALA A 47 -37.17 -18.02 -5.20
N GLN A 48 -37.61 -17.10 -4.34
CA GLN A 48 -36.78 -15.99 -3.85
C GLN A 48 -35.63 -16.48 -2.96
N LEU A 49 -35.90 -17.44 -2.07
CA LEU A 49 -34.86 -18.08 -1.26
C LEU A 49 -33.81 -18.76 -2.15
N ARG A 50 -34.26 -19.48 -3.19
CA ARG A 50 -33.37 -20.15 -4.14
C ARG A 50 -32.55 -19.15 -4.97
N ALA A 51 -33.15 -18.07 -5.45
CA ALA A 51 -32.44 -17.01 -6.18
C ALA A 51 -31.38 -16.32 -5.30
N SER A 52 -31.71 -16.07 -4.04
CA SER A 52 -30.80 -15.49 -3.05
C SER A 52 -29.62 -16.42 -2.78
N PHE A 53 -29.88 -17.72 -2.60
CA PHE A 53 -28.85 -18.74 -2.47
C PHE A 53 -27.89 -18.77 -3.67
N LEU A 54 -28.40 -18.80 -4.89
CA LEU A 54 -27.56 -18.82 -6.10
C LEU A 54 -26.66 -17.58 -6.19
N THR A 55 -27.22 -16.42 -5.87
CA THR A 55 -26.50 -15.14 -5.85
C THR A 55 -25.39 -15.15 -4.80
N TYR A 56 -25.72 -15.61 -3.59
CA TYR A 56 -24.78 -15.70 -2.48
C TYR A 56 -23.64 -16.68 -2.76
N LEU A 57 -23.96 -17.88 -3.26
CA LEU A 57 -22.95 -18.90 -3.60
C LEU A 57 -21.99 -18.39 -4.69
N ARG A 58 -22.50 -17.69 -5.71
CA ARG A 58 -21.67 -17.05 -6.74
C ARG A 58 -20.73 -16.01 -6.11
N SER A 59 -21.24 -15.14 -5.23
CA SER A 59 -20.44 -14.13 -4.53
C SER A 59 -19.32 -14.76 -3.69
N LEU A 60 -19.60 -15.86 -2.99
CA LEU A 60 -18.60 -16.60 -2.22
C LEU A 60 -17.51 -17.19 -3.12
N LYS A 61 -17.89 -17.82 -4.25
CA LYS A 61 -16.93 -18.34 -5.23
C LYS A 61 -16.05 -17.25 -5.83
N ASP A 62 -16.63 -16.11 -6.21
CA ASP A 62 -15.86 -14.97 -6.72
C ASP A 62 -14.90 -14.42 -5.67
N SER A 63 -15.31 -14.38 -4.41
CA SER A 63 -14.48 -13.96 -3.29
C SER A 63 -13.34 -14.94 -3.02
N GLN A 64 -13.60 -16.25 -3.05
CA GLN A 64 -12.59 -17.29 -2.93
C GLN A 64 -11.59 -17.24 -4.10
N LYS A 65 -12.09 -17.08 -5.34
CA LYS A 65 -11.24 -16.89 -6.53
C LYS A 65 -10.36 -15.66 -6.38
N ARG A 66 -10.92 -14.52 -5.93
CA ARG A 66 -10.17 -13.28 -5.65
C ARG A 66 -9.14 -13.43 -4.54
N ARG A 67 -9.35 -14.31 -3.56
CA ARG A 67 -8.39 -14.63 -2.50
C ARG A 67 -7.27 -15.55 -3.00
N ARG A 68 -7.59 -16.47 -3.93
CA ARG A 68 -6.65 -17.40 -4.55
C ARG A 68 -5.71 -16.77 -5.57
N VAL A 69 -5.94 -15.53 -6.02
CA VAL A 69 -5.02 -14.85 -6.93
C VAL A 69 -3.73 -14.52 -6.16
N PRO A 70 -2.61 -15.23 -6.42
CA PRO A 70 -1.35 -14.94 -5.76
C PRO A 70 -0.90 -13.53 -6.13
N GLY A 71 -0.28 -12.82 -5.19
CA GLY A 71 0.24 -11.48 -5.41
C GLY A 71 -0.79 -10.34 -5.42
N LYS A 72 -2.09 -10.58 -5.16
CA LYS A 72 -3.07 -9.46 -5.07
C LYS A 72 -2.76 -8.50 -3.93
N THR A 73 -2.45 -9.02 -2.74
CA THR A 73 -2.06 -8.22 -1.59
C THR A 73 -0.74 -7.51 -1.87
N GLU A 74 0.25 -8.23 -2.41
CA GLU A 74 1.55 -7.66 -2.80
C GLU A 74 1.41 -6.56 -3.86
N HIS A 75 0.55 -6.75 -4.87
CA HIS A 75 0.27 -5.74 -5.87
C HIS A 75 -0.35 -4.48 -5.25
N LYS A 76 -1.34 -4.64 -4.36
CA LYS A 76 -1.91 -3.49 -3.62
C LYS A 76 -0.84 -2.75 -2.80
N ILE A 77 0.01 -3.49 -2.11
CA ILE A 77 1.14 -2.98 -1.32
C ILE A 77 2.07 -2.15 -2.22
N VAL A 78 2.51 -2.72 -3.33
CA VAL A 78 3.37 -2.06 -4.32
C VAL A 78 2.70 -0.81 -4.88
N CYS A 79 1.43 -0.88 -5.28
CA CYS A 79 0.70 0.27 -5.80
C CYS A 79 0.58 1.40 -4.78
N ARG A 80 0.28 1.09 -3.51
CA ARG A 80 0.23 2.10 -2.43
C ARG A 80 1.59 2.71 -2.19
N ARG A 81 2.66 1.91 -2.10
CA ARG A 81 4.05 2.37 -1.96
C ARG A 81 4.45 3.31 -3.09
N GLN A 82 4.20 2.92 -4.34
CA GLN A 82 4.47 3.76 -5.50
C GLN A 82 3.65 5.06 -5.49
N GLY A 83 2.38 4.98 -5.06
CA GLY A 83 1.53 6.15 -4.85
C GLY A 83 2.15 7.15 -3.88
N ARG A 84 2.59 6.68 -2.70
CA ARG A 84 3.28 7.52 -1.69
C ARG A 84 4.55 8.17 -2.23
N VAL A 85 5.36 7.43 -3.00
CA VAL A 85 6.58 7.96 -3.61
C VAL A 85 6.26 9.05 -4.63
N ARG A 86 5.27 8.83 -5.50
CA ARG A 86 4.82 9.85 -6.47
C ARG A 86 4.29 11.11 -5.78
N GLU A 87 3.47 10.95 -4.75
CA GLU A 87 2.95 12.07 -3.97
C GLU A 87 4.08 12.86 -3.29
N LYS A 88 5.06 12.17 -2.69
CA LYS A 88 6.23 12.83 -2.08
C LYS A 88 7.03 13.62 -3.12
N SER A 89 7.31 13.02 -4.27
CA SER A 89 8.02 13.68 -5.38
C SER A 89 7.25 14.91 -5.87
N ALA A 90 5.94 14.77 -6.13
CA ALA A 90 5.09 15.86 -6.59
C ALA A 90 5.05 17.04 -5.60
N ARG A 91 4.93 16.77 -4.30
CA ARG A 91 4.94 17.81 -3.26
C ARG A 91 6.24 18.60 -3.22
N ARG A 92 7.39 17.91 -3.36
CA ARG A 92 8.69 18.58 -3.43
C ARG A 92 8.85 19.44 -4.68
N VAL A 93 8.35 18.96 -5.82
CA VAL A 93 8.33 19.74 -7.07
C VAL A 93 7.47 20.99 -6.91
N ALA A 94 6.29 20.89 -6.29
CA ALA A 94 5.43 22.03 -6.01
C ALA A 94 6.07 23.00 -5.00
N ALA A 95 6.78 22.50 -3.99
CA ALA A 95 7.51 23.35 -3.04
C ALA A 95 8.64 24.15 -3.71
N ILE A 96 9.33 23.58 -4.72
CA ILE A 96 10.31 24.33 -5.54
C ILE A 96 9.65 25.53 -6.22
N ASP A 97 8.42 25.39 -6.71
CA ASP A 97 7.74 26.47 -7.43
C ASP A 97 7.49 27.69 -6.55
N GLN A 98 7.35 27.47 -5.24
CA GLN A 98 7.17 28.51 -4.22
C GLN A 98 8.49 29.17 -3.79
N MET A 99 9.66 28.64 -4.18
CA MET A 99 10.95 29.23 -3.81
C MET A 99 11.26 30.47 -4.65
N ASP A 100 11.96 31.43 -4.05
CA ASP A 100 12.46 32.63 -4.72
C ASP A 100 13.79 32.35 -5.47
N TRP A 101 13.74 31.35 -6.35
CA TRP A 101 14.85 30.96 -7.22
C TRP A 101 14.50 31.29 -8.66
N ASP A 102 15.53 31.55 -9.47
CA ASP A 102 15.36 31.65 -10.91
C ASP A 102 14.89 30.32 -11.53
N ASP A 103 14.22 30.41 -12.68
CA ASP A 103 13.63 29.24 -13.35
C ASP A 103 14.67 28.20 -13.78
N ALA A 104 15.91 28.62 -14.09
CA ALA A 104 16.97 27.70 -14.46
C ALA A 104 17.41 26.84 -13.26
N LYS A 105 17.50 27.43 -12.07
CA LYS A 105 17.81 26.77 -10.82
C LYS A 105 16.66 25.86 -10.38
N LYS A 106 15.40 26.34 -10.46
CA LYS A 106 14.20 25.50 -10.23
C LYS A 106 14.20 24.29 -11.16
N GLY A 107 14.43 24.50 -12.45
CA GLY A 107 14.49 23.43 -13.45
C GLY A 107 15.59 22.41 -13.17
N ARG A 108 16.79 22.85 -12.77
CA ARG A 108 17.89 21.95 -12.38
C ARG A 108 17.54 21.12 -11.14
N ALA A 109 16.92 21.74 -10.13
CA ALA A 109 16.56 21.06 -8.89
C ALA A 109 15.43 20.04 -9.11
N LYS A 110 14.39 20.37 -9.89
CA LYS A 110 13.29 19.44 -10.23
C LYS A 110 13.76 18.15 -10.89
N LYS A 111 14.80 18.22 -11.75
CA LYS A 111 15.41 17.02 -12.37
C LYS A 111 16.00 16.04 -11.34
N GLY A 112 16.38 16.50 -10.15
CA GLY A 112 16.89 15.67 -9.07
C GLY A 112 15.82 15.16 -8.09
N LEU A 113 14.54 15.39 -8.36
CA LEU A 113 13.43 15.06 -7.45
C LEU A 113 12.43 14.04 -8.00
N GLY A 114 12.76 13.39 -9.12
CA GLY A 114 11.93 12.32 -9.67
C GLY A 114 11.74 11.12 -8.74
N VAL A 115 10.91 10.18 -9.18
CA VAL A 115 10.56 8.94 -8.44
C VAL A 115 11.82 8.08 -8.20
N GLU A 116 12.76 8.11 -9.12
CA GLU A 116 14.07 7.48 -9.07
C GLU A 116 14.98 8.07 -7.99
N TYR A 117 14.84 9.36 -7.68
CA TYR A 117 15.54 10.01 -6.58
C TYR A 117 14.75 9.97 -5.28
N THR A 118 13.54 9.40 -5.22
CA THR A 118 12.70 9.46 -4.03
C THR A 118 12.74 8.17 -3.23
N SER A 119 13.00 8.28 -1.92
CA SER A 119 12.98 7.15 -0.99
C SER A 119 11.58 6.58 -0.85
N SER A 120 11.50 5.24 -0.72
CA SER A 120 10.25 4.53 -0.48
C SER A 120 9.83 4.65 0.98
N ASP A 121 8.53 4.83 1.19
CA ASP A 121 7.88 4.78 2.51
C ASP A 121 7.26 3.39 2.70
N GLU A 122 7.85 2.60 3.58
CA GLU A 122 7.30 1.33 4.04
C GLU A 122 6.37 1.58 5.24
N SER A 123 5.31 0.81 5.36
CA SER A 123 4.49 0.81 6.59
C SER A 123 5.24 0.04 7.68
N GLU A 124 5.26 0.55 8.91
CA GLU A 124 5.84 -0.18 10.05
C GLU A 124 5.08 -1.47 10.40
N VAL A 125 3.83 -1.60 9.92
CA VAL A 125 3.06 -2.85 10.03
C VAL A 125 2.54 -3.37 8.74
N SER A 126 2.04 -4.60 8.84
CA SER A 126 1.28 -5.28 7.81
C SER A 126 0.34 -4.31 7.11
N GLU A 127 0.52 -4.24 5.80
CA GLU A 127 -0.30 -3.44 4.90
C GLU A 127 -1.62 -4.15 4.56
N ASP A 128 -2.02 -5.11 5.41
CA ASP A 128 -3.32 -5.77 5.38
C ASP A 128 -4.34 -4.91 6.13
N GLU A 129 -5.59 -4.94 5.68
CA GLU A 129 -6.65 -4.03 6.15
C GLU A 129 -7.18 -4.42 7.55
N SER A 130 -6.48 -5.31 8.26
CA SER A 130 -7.00 -5.97 9.46
C SER A 130 -6.75 -5.17 10.74
N ASP A 131 -5.91 -4.14 10.71
CA ASP A 131 -5.41 -3.53 11.95
C ASP A 131 -5.34 -2.00 11.86
N CYS A 132 -6.27 -1.35 12.57
CA CYS A 132 -6.56 0.08 12.54
C CYS A 132 -5.70 0.91 13.50
N ASP A 133 -4.61 0.34 14.03
CA ASP A 133 -3.65 1.10 14.80
C ASP A 133 -2.85 2.03 13.89
N ARG A 134 -2.73 3.30 14.28
CA ARG A 134 -2.07 4.33 13.46
C ARG A 134 -0.58 4.11 13.46
N LYS A 135 -0.07 3.50 12.39
CA LYS A 135 1.33 3.08 12.33
C LYS A 135 2.08 4.02 11.38
N ARG A 136 3.19 4.52 11.89
CA ARG A 136 4.11 5.44 11.21
C ARG A 136 4.67 4.82 9.94
N PHE A 137 5.05 5.68 9.00
CA PHE A 137 5.77 5.27 7.80
C PHE A 137 7.27 5.28 8.07
N VAL A 138 7.94 4.20 7.72
CA VAL A 138 9.40 4.06 7.79
C VAL A 138 10.00 4.40 6.43
N THR A 139 10.75 5.50 6.37
CA THR A 139 11.46 5.94 5.17
C THR A 139 12.83 5.26 5.11
N LYS A 140 13.07 4.44 4.08
CA LYS A 140 14.40 3.88 3.79
C LYS A 140 15.20 4.85 2.92
N ARG A 141 16.25 5.44 3.48
CA ARG A 141 17.12 6.39 2.75
C ARG A 141 17.86 5.69 1.60
N LEU A 142 18.08 6.40 0.50
CA LEU A 142 18.84 5.88 -0.63
C LEU A 142 20.32 5.85 -0.28
N SER A 143 20.97 4.70 -0.44
CA SER A 143 22.38 4.51 -0.07
C SER A 143 23.35 5.39 -0.86
N TRP A 144 22.99 5.72 -2.10
CA TRP A 144 23.79 6.53 -3.02
C TRP A 144 23.48 8.03 -2.97
N GLU A 145 22.49 8.46 -2.18
CA GLU A 145 22.09 9.86 -2.08
C GLU A 145 23.16 10.70 -1.40
N GLY A 146 23.67 11.69 -2.13
CA GLY A 146 24.62 12.67 -1.63
C GLY A 146 24.00 13.70 -0.68
N PRO A 147 24.82 14.37 0.14
CA PRO A 147 24.36 15.31 1.16
C PRO A 147 23.55 16.47 0.58
N LYS A 148 23.97 17.03 -0.56
CA LYS A 148 23.27 18.14 -1.23
C LYS A 148 21.82 17.80 -1.62
N LEU A 149 21.59 16.59 -2.11
CA LEU A 149 20.24 16.14 -2.47
C LEU A 149 19.39 15.88 -1.22
N ARG A 150 20.01 15.33 -0.17
CA ARG A 150 19.34 15.09 1.11
C ARG A 150 18.88 16.39 1.76
N GLU A 151 19.80 17.35 1.89
CA GLU A 151 19.50 18.69 2.44
C GLU A 151 18.40 19.39 1.65
N LEU A 152 18.44 19.32 0.32
CA LEU A 152 17.39 19.88 -0.53
C LEU A 152 16.03 19.24 -0.23
N LYS A 153 15.97 17.91 -0.13
CA LYS A 153 14.72 17.19 0.17
C LYS A 153 14.19 17.50 1.55
N ASP A 154 15.06 17.52 2.56
CA ASP A 154 14.68 17.83 3.94
C ASP A 154 14.14 19.26 4.04
N LEU A 155 14.75 20.22 3.34
CA LEU A 155 14.27 21.60 3.22
C LEU A 155 12.88 21.67 2.56
N LEU A 156 12.68 20.98 1.43
CA LEU A 156 11.40 20.99 0.71
C LEU A 156 10.29 20.30 1.52
N ASP A 157 10.61 19.22 2.23
CA ASP A 157 9.68 18.54 3.11
C ASP A 157 9.30 19.42 4.31
N LEU A 158 10.25 20.19 4.85
CA LEU A 158 9.99 21.17 5.91
C LEU A 158 9.08 22.30 5.41
N MET A 159 9.38 22.88 4.24
CA MET A 159 8.55 23.92 3.62
C MET A 159 7.14 23.44 3.32
N TYR A 160 7.00 22.21 2.83
CA TYR A 160 5.68 21.63 2.62
C TYR A 160 4.93 21.45 3.95
N LYS A 161 5.59 20.94 5.00
CA LYS A 161 4.95 20.80 6.32
C LYS A 161 4.54 22.14 6.92
N SER A 162 5.34 23.19 6.73
CA SER A 162 5.05 24.52 7.26
C SER A 162 3.92 25.23 6.51
N SER A 163 3.76 24.97 5.21
CA SER A 163 2.67 25.56 4.40
C SER A 163 1.29 24.93 4.64
N LEU A 164 1.23 23.74 5.26
CA LEU A 164 -0.03 23.11 5.62
C LEU A 164 -0.69 23.75 6.83
N ASN A 165 -2.02 23.82 6.77
CA ASN A 165 -2.87 24.17 7.90
C ASN A 165 -2.59 23.27 9.10
N THR A 166 -2.60 23.84 10.32
CA THR A 166 -2.31 23.13 11.57
C THR A 166 -3.11 21.84 11.73
N HIS A 167 -4.41 21.88 11.38
CA HIS A 167 -5.26 20.69 11.38
C HIS A 167 -4.68 19.61 10.47
N VAL A 168 -4.46 19.92 9.18
CA VAL A 168 -3.91 18.96 8.21
C VAL A 168 -2.56 18.42 8.65
N ARG A 169 -1.69 19.26 9.22
CA ARG A 169 -0.39 18.87 9.75
C ARG A 169 -0.50 17.82 10.87
N ASN A 170 -1.45 17.99 11.79
CA ASN A 170 -1.66 17.08 12.92
C ASN A 170 -2.27 15.72 12.51
N PHE A 171 -3.01 15.68 11.40
CA PHE A 171 -3.60 14.44 10.86
C PHE A 171 -2.69 13.68 9.89
N GLN A 172 -1.48 14.18 9.62
CA GLN A 172 -0.53 13.44 8.80
C GLN A 172 0.00 12.21 9.54
N THR A 173 0.03 11.08 8.85
CA THR A 173 0.79 9.92 9.31
C THR A 173 2.26 10.31 9.49
N GLU A 174 2.78 10.02 10.67
CA GLU A 174 4.17 10.26 11.01
C GLU A 174 5.10 9.52 10.04
N ARG A 175 6.21 10.16 9.67
CA ARG A 175 7.28 9.57 8.84
C ARG A 175 8.57 9.58 9.64
N VAL A 176 9.12 8.40 9.90
CA VAL A 176 10.38 8.21 10.62
C VAL A 176 11.42 7.65 9.66
N VAL A 177 12.68 8.06 9.82
CA VAL A 177 13.79 7.48 9.06
C VAL A 177 14.12 6.12 9.65
N GLY A 178 14.05 5.06 8.85
CA GLY A 178 14.42 3.72 9.29
C GLY A 178 15.94 3.50 9.31
N ASP A 179 16.38 2.52 10.09
CA ASP A 179 17.81 2.17 10.23
C ASP A 179 18.38 1.54 8.96
N SER A 180 17.53 0.89 8.16
CA SER A 180 17.95 0.22 6.93
C SER A 180 17.93 1.14 5.71
N LEU A 181 18.99 1.06 4.91
CA LEU A 181 19.09 1.76 3.64
C LEU A 181 18.33 1.02 2.54
N SER A 182 17.80 1.77 1.59
CA SER A 182 17.20 1.25 0.36
C SER A 182 18.27 0.63 -0.54
N LEU A 183 17.98 -0.57 -1.04
CA LEU A 183 18.82 -1.28 -2.02
C LEU A 183 18.69 -0.75 -3.46
N ARG A 184 17.77 0.19 -3.71
CA ARG A 184 17.63 0.83 -5.03
C ARG A 184 18.92 1.55 -5.41
N GLY A 185 19.50 1.18 -6.54
CA GLY A 185 20.65 1.87 -7.14
C GLY A 185 20.31 3.26 -7.69
N PRO A 186 21.32 4.07 -8.03
CA PRO A 186 21.13 5.37 -8.67
C PRO A 186 20.54 5.19 -10.08
N PRO A 187 19.80 6.19 -10.59
CA PRO A 187 19.33 6.16 -11.96
C PRO A 187 20.52 6.16 -12.95
N PRO A 188 20.39 5.56 -14.15
CA PRO A 188 21.50 5.44 -15.11
C PRO A 188 22.18 6.76 -15.47
N ASN A 189 21.40 7.84 -15.55
CA ASN A 189 21.87 9.19 -15.85
C ASN A 189 21.78 10.10 -14.62
N ALA A 190 22.23 9.59 -13.46
CA ALA A 190 22.17 10.33 -12.21
C ALA A 190 22.94 11.66 -12.29
N LEU A 191 22.32 12.74 -11.81
CA LEU A 191 22.96 14.04 -11.77
C LEU A 191 24.13 13.99 -10.77
N LYS A 192 25.34 14.39 -11.19
CA LYS A 192 26.56 14.27 -10.36
C LYS A 192 26.42 14.87 -8.95
N TRP A 193 25.71 15.99 -8.82
CA TRP A 193 25.51 16.67 -7.53
C TRP A 193 24.59 15.90 -6.56
N THR A 194 23.86 14.90 -7.05
CA THR A 194 22.91 14.09 -6.25
C THR A 194 23.53 12.86 -5.63
N LEU A 195 24.74 12.49 -6.04
CA LEU A 195 25.43 11.28 -5.62
C LEU A 195 26.33 11.57 -4.42
N VAL A 196 26.56 10.56 -3.58
CA VAL A 196 27.65 10.57 -2.59
C VAL A 196 28.96 10.81 -3.35
N SER A 197 29.71 11.83 -2.95
CA SER A 197 31.05 12.04 -3.48
C SER A 197 31.95 10.97 -2.86
N THR A 198 32.39 10.00 -3.66
CA THR A 198 33.51 9.15 -3.24
C THR A 198 34.73 10.05 -3.07
N PRO A 199 35.42 10.04 -1.91
CA PRO A 199 36.68 10.75 -1.80
C PRO A 199 37.64 10.12 -2.83
N ILE A 200 38.09 10.94 -3.78
CA ILE A 200 39.24 10.60 -4.62
C ILE A 200 40.38 10.42 -3.62
N ALA A 201 40.86 9.18 -3.46
CA ALA A 201 42.07 8.92 -2.72
C ALA A 201 43.20 9.65 -3.45
N THR A 202 43.56 10.83 -2.95
CA THR A 202 44.76 11.55 -3.39
C THR A 202 45.95 10.77 -2.86
N SER A 203 46.38 9.76 -3.60
CA SER A 203 47.69 9.14 -3.42
C SER A 203 48.73 10.23 -3.59
N THR A 204 49.23 10.72 -2.46
CA THR A 204 50.32 11.70 -2.41
C THR A 204 51.59 10.94 -2.81
N PRO A 205 52.26 11.27 -3.93
CA PRO A 205 53.53 10.62 -4.23
C PRO A 205 54.55 11.07 -3.20
N VAL A 206 55.04 10.11 -2.40
CA VAL A 206 56.18 10.31 -1.50
C VAL A 206 57.37 10.72 -2.35
N ARG A 207 57.74 11.99 -2.26
CA ARG A 207 58.97 12.52 -2.84
C ARG A 207 60.12 12.01 -1.98
N GLY A 208 60.84 11.00 -2.47
CA GLY A 208 62.08 10.55 -1.86
C GLY A 208 63.09 11.69 -1.83
N THR A 209 63.51 12.09 -0.63
CA THR A 209 64.69 12.93 -0.41
C THR A 209 65.94 12.07 -0.61
N ARG A 210 66.89 12.66 -1.35
CA ARG A 210 68.23 12.13 -1.66
C ARG A 210 69.05 11.82 -0.41
#